data_AF-A0A0L0FGE7-F1
#
_entry.id   AF-A0A0L0FGE7-F1
#
_cell.length_a   1.000
_cell.length_b   1.000
_cell.length_c   1.000
_cell.angle_alpha   90.00
_cell.angle_beta   90.00
_cell.angle_gamma   90.00
#
_symmetry.space_group_name_H-M   'P 1'
#
loop_
_entity.id
_entity.type
_entity.pdbx_description
1 polymer ?
#
loop_
_entity_poly.entity_id
_entity_poly.type
_entity_poly.pdbx_seq_one_letter_code
_entity_poly.pdbx_strand_id
1 'polypeptide(L)' 'MKIDVDGLTVYFPYDFIYPEQYEYMVEFKRALDARGHAVLEMPSGTGKTITIMSLAIAYQKANSSL' A
#
# COMPACT_ATOMS: atom_id res chain seq x y z
N MET A 1 9.60 9.19 1.21
CA MET A 1 10.27 8.28 0.25
C MET A 1 9.35 7.90 -0.92
N LYS A 2 9.90 7.62 -2.12
CA LYS A 2 9.19 6.99 -3.24
C LYS A 2 9.53 5.50 -3.25
N ILE A 3 8.54 4.63 -3.35
CA ILE A 3 8.69 3.18 -3.29
C ILE A 3 7.96 2.58 -4.49
N ASP A 4 8.57 1.59 -5.15
CA ASP A 4 7.87 0.76 -6.14
C ASP A 4 7.21 -0.41 -5.41
N VAL A 5 5.88 -0.52 -5.52
CA VAL A 5 5.12 -1.66 -4.98
C VAL A 5 4.48 -2.37 -6.16
N ASP A 6 5.16 -3.40 -6.66
CA ASP A 6 4.67 -4.24 -7.76
C ASP A 6 4.24 -3.39 -8.98
N GLY A 7 5.13 -2.48 -9.40
CA GLY A 7 4.91 -1.55 -10.51
C GLY A 7 4.08 -0.30 -10.20
N LEU A 8 3.55 -0.16 -8.98
CA LEU A 8 2.86 1.05 -8.53
C LEU A 8 3.83 1.97 -7.78
N THR A 9 4.00 3.22 -8.24
CA THR A 9 4.76 4.23 -7.50
C THR A 9 3.96 4.74 -6.29
N VAL A 10 4.42 4.42 -5.09
CA VAL A 10 3.81 4.83 -3.82
C VAL A 10 4.64 5.92 -3.16
N TYR A 11 3.96 6.99 -2.71
CA TYR A 11 4.56 8.04 -1.91
C TYR A 11 4.36 7.71 -0.43
N PHE A 12 5.46 7.37 0.24
CA PHE A 12 5.46 7.09 1.67
C PHE A 12 5.98 8.30 2.44
N PRO A 13 5.30 8.79 3.49
CA PRO A 13 5.60 10.07 4.13
C PRO A 13 6.78 10.02 5.11
N TYR A 14 7.43 8.87 5.25
CA TYR A 14 8.61 8.69 6.07
C TYR A 14 9.82 8.32 5.21
N ASP A 15 11.02 8.53 5.76
CA ASP A 15 12.29 8.21 5.10
C ASP A 15 12.67 6.73 5.25
N PHE A 16 11.95 6.00 6.10
CA PHE A 16 12.12 4.58 6.35
C PHE A 16 10.79 3.84 6.25
N ILE A 17 10.83 2.62 5.74
CA ILE A 17 9.69 1.69 5.68
C ILE A 17 10.11 0.36 6.30
N TYR A 18 9.26 -0.23 7.13
CA TYR A 18 9.49 -1.57 7.66
C TYR A 18 9.20 -2.65 6.60
N PRO A 19 9.90 -3.80 6.61
CA PRO A 19 9.62 -4.91 5.70
C PRO A 19 8.16 -5.35 5.70
N GLU A 20 7.53 -5.45 6.88
CA GLU A 20 6.13 -5.84 7.00
C GLU A 20 5.17 -4.81 6.38
N GLN A 21 5.52 -3.52 6.37
CA GLN A 21 4.73 -2.48 5.71
C GLN A 21 4.76 -2.67 4.20
N TYR A 22 5.92 -3.01 3.64
CA TYR A 22 6.07 -3.29 2.23
C TYR A 22 5.29 -4.55 1.82
N GLU A 23 5.43 -5.65 2.57
CA GLU A 23 4.69 -6.89 2.32
C GLU A 23 3.18 -6.67 2.37
N TYR A 24 2.70 -5.90 3.36
CA TYR A 24 1.30 -5.53 3.46
C TYR A 24 0.81 -4.72 2.25
N MET A 25 1.62 -3.79 1.75
CA MET A 25 1.30 -3.01 0.55
C MET A 25 1.15 -3.91 -0.69
N VAL A 26 2.02 -4.91 -0.86
CA VAL A 26 1.96 -5.87 -1.97
C VAL A 26 0.65 -6.68 -1.91
N GLU A 27 0.32 -7.26 -0.76
CA GLU A 27 -0.92 -8.05 -0.60
C GLU A 27 -2.18 -7.18 -0.73
N PHE A 28 -2.14 -5.95 -0.20
CA PHE A 28 -3.25 -5.02 -0.34
C PHE A 28 -3.47 -4.61 -1.80
N LYS A 29 -2.40 -4.35 -2.57
CA LYS A 29 -2.50 -4.08 -4.01
C LYS A 29 -3.09 -5.28 -4.75
N ARG A 30 -2.61 -6.50 -4.49
CA ARG A 30 -3.15 -7.72 -5.10
C ARG A 30 -4.65 -7.89 -4.86
N ALA A 31 -5.12 -7.58 -3.64
CA ALA A 31 -6.55 -7.61 -3.33
C ALA A 31 -7.36 -6.57 -4.12
N LEU A 32 -6.83 -5.35 -4.28
CA LEU A 32 -7.44 -4.29 -5.08
C LEU A 32 -7.47 -4.66 -6.58
N ASP A 33 -6.38 -5.19 -7.11
CA ASP A 33 -6.25 -5.65 -8.50
C ASP A 33 -7.25 -6.76 -8.82
N ALA A 34 -7.44 -7.71 -7.88
CA ALA A 34 -8.41 -8.79 -8.00
C ALA A 34 -9.87 -8.32 -7.88
N ARG A 35 -10.12 -7.05 -7.51
CA ARG A 35 -11.45 -6.46 -7.24
C ARG A 35 -12.26 -7.28 -6.22
N GLY A 36 -11.58 -7.88 -5.24
CA GLY A 36 -12.17 -8.74 -4.23
C GLY A 36 -12.09 -8.17 -2.82
N HIS A 37 -12.59 -8.94 -1.85
CA HIS A 37 -12.40 -8.65 -0.43
C HIS A 37 -11.19 -9.41 0.11
N ALA A 38 -10.44 -8.80 1.05
CA ALA A 38 -9.31 -9.43 1.71
C ALA A 38 -9.32 -9.11 3.21
N VAL A 39 -8.75 -10.02 4.00
CA VAL A 39 -8.47 -9.82 5.43
C VAL A 39 -6.96 -9.83 5.59
N LEU A 40 -6.39 -8.68 5.94
CA LEU A 40 -4.96 -8.51 6.08
C LEU A 40 -4.62 -8.16 7.53
N GLU A 41 -3.75 -8.97 8.13
CA GLU A 41 -3.29 -8.81 9.50
C GLU A 41 -1.89 -8.17 9.50
N MET A 42 -1.63 -7.35 10.52
CA MET A 42 -0.35 -6.69 10.74
C MET A 42 -0.36 -6.21 12.19
N PRO A 43 0.72 -6.40 12.96
CA PRO A 43 0.77 -6.06 14.38
C PRO A 43 0.42 -4.59 14.68
N SER A 44 0.02 -4.30 15.92
CA SER A 44 -0.16 -2.91 16.36
C SER A 44 1.18 -2.18 16.46
N GLY A 45 1.16 -0.85 16.28
CA GLY A 45 2.36 -0.01 16.40
C GLY A 45 3.29 0.04 15.17
N THR A 46 2.99 -0.70 14.11
CA THR A 46 3.82 -0.77 12.88
C THR A 46 3.36 0.20 11.78
N GLY A 47 2.48 1.16 12.09
CA GLY A 47 2.04 2.17 11.12
C GLY A 47 1.05 1.69 10.05
N LYS A 48 0.26 0.63 10.30
CA LYS A 48 -0.76 0.09 9.37
C LYS A 48 -1.61 1.16 8.68
N THR A 49 -2.09 2.16 9.42
CA THR A 49 -2.95 3.23 8.89
C THR A 49 -2.25 4.00 7.78
N ILE A 50 -0.99 4.39 7.98
CA ILE A 50 -0.26 5.17 6.98
C ILE A 50 0.10 4.31 5.76
N THR A 51 0.40 3.03 5.98
CA THR A 51 0.65 2.05 4.93
C THR A 51 -0.57 1.90 4.01
N ILE A 52 -1.76 1.73 4.59
CA ILE A 52 -3.03 1.65 3.85
C ILE A 52 -3.28 2.94 3.06
N MET A 53 -3.18 4.11 3.71
CA MET A 53 -3.44 5.39 3.06
C MET A 53 -2.48 5.67 1.89
N SER A 54 -1.18 5.43 2.09
CA SER A 54 -0.17 5.63 1.06
C SER A 54 -0.44 4.78 -0.19
N LEU A 55 -0.74 3.48 -0.02
CA LEU A 55 -1.06 2.63 -1.16
C LEU A 55 -2.39 3.02 -1.80
N ALA A 56 -3.45 3.23 -1.01
CA ALA A 56 -4.79 3.51 -1.53
C ALA A 56 -4.82 4.79 -2.39
N ILE A 57 -4.16 5.86 -1.94
CA ILE A 57 -4.05 7.12 -2.69
C ILE A 57 -3.26 6.91 -3.98
N ALA A 58 -2.14 6.20 -3.93
CA ALA A 58 -1.34 5.90 -5.11
C ALA A 58 -2.12 5.07 -6.14
N TYR A 59 -2.84 4.05 -5.67
CA TYR A 59 -3.67 3.18 -6.49
C TYR A 59 -4.81 3.94 -7.15
N GLN A 60 -5.52 4.77 -6.39
CA GLN A 60 -6.59 5.61 -6.94
C GLN A 60 -6.04 6.58 -7.99
N LYS A 61 -4.92 7.27 -7.72
CA LYS A 61 -4.28 8.19 -8.67
C LYS A 61 -3.86 7.49 -9.96
N ALA A 62 -3.32 6.28 -9.89
CA ALA A 62 -2.91 5.50 -11.06
C ALA A 62 -4.09 4.99 -11.90
N ASN A 63 -5.24 4.74 -11.27
CA ASN A 63 -6.45 4.20 -11.90
C ASN A 63 -7.56 5.25 -12.08
N SER A 64 -7.26 6.53 -11.89
CA SER A 64 -8.20 7.62 -12.16
C SER A 64 -8.37 7.75 -13.67
N SER A 65 -9.41 7.12 -14.21
CA SER A 65 -9.91 7.43 -15.55
C SER A 65 -10.46 8.87 -15.55
N LEU A 66 -9.87 9.76 -16.34
CA LEU A 66 -10.55 10.97 -16.81
C LEU A 66 -11.80 10.59 -17.61
#